data_AF-A0A5S4UBD5-F1
#
_entry.id   AF-A0A5S4UBD5-F1
#
_cell.length_a   1.000
_cell.length_b   1.000
_cell.length_c   1.000
_cell.angle_alpha   90.00
_cell.angle_beta   90.00
_cell.angle_gamma   90.00
#
_symmetry.space_group_name_H-M   'P 1'
#
loop_
_entity.id
_entity.type
_entity.pdbx_description
1 polymer ?
#
loop_
_entity_poly.entity_id
_entity_poly.type
_entity_poly.pdbx_seq_one_letter_code
_entity_poly.pdbx_strand_id
1 'polypeptide(L)'
;MTITGYTLFELSQHCSLPLYAIIDPMRYPALPDFWRAFQPRAAHIWQPLRFEGADDDWQCWAPLVVLVEEGGPGETLLHWLADSQPARHHGVMLMHSERTLSQMTAFWQQRLRCRYPDGTLALLRSYVADVLQLWWRTLNSEERAAFIGPLTELYLPLADDEPNAPCRYQALWRTDEAQPMPPSAHDDYLITLNRYQFYLLSNDNRLHRLANELFLHVSALYWAELDVEVVKSRFLSGIALAQARYPRASEAECEAWSAHRWVIGSEFYHHPVFIHLLERYSLGDSIRIFKSDSARMEEVRLHYHRPGWMRGELPDTTEVMP
;
A
#
# COMPACT_ATOMS: atom_id res chain seq x y z
N MET A 1 6.77 -32.48 -3.92
CA MET A 1 6.33 -31.68 -2.75
C MET A 1 6.88 -30.28 -2.95
N THR A 2 6.02 -29.32 -3.28
CA THR A 2 6.38 -27.91 -3.45
C THR A 2 6.52 -27.27 -2.08
N ILE A 3 7.73 -26.86 -1.71
CA ILE A 3 7.96 -26.08 -0.49
C ILE A 3 7.21 -24.75 -0.68
N THR A 4 6.16 -24.50 0.11
CA THR A 4 5.31 -23.30 -0.01
C THR A 4 5.95 -22.03 0.56
N GLY A 5 7.13 -22.13 1.17
CA GLY A 5 7.91 -21.02 1.72
C GLY A 5 9.05 -21.51 2.60
N TYR A 6 10.08 -20.68 2.76
CA TYR A 6 11.30 -20.94 3.53
C TYR A 6 11.25 -20.22 4.88
N THR A 7 11.70 -20.88 5.94
CA THR A 7 11.99 -20.26 7.24
C THR A 7 13.30 -19.47 7.18
N LEU A 8 13.54 -18.59 8.16
CA LEU A 8 14.82 -17.87 8.28
C LEU A 8 16.02 -18.83 8.36
N PHE A 9 15.87 -19.92 9.12
CA PHE A 9 16.89 -20.95 9.26
C PHE A 9 17.16 -21.67 7.94
N GLU A 10 16.12 -22.00 7.18
CA GLU A 10 16.32 -22.62 5.86
C GLU A 10 17.05 -21.65 4.92
N LEU A 11 16.70 -20.36 4.92
CA LEU A 11 17.35 -19.35 4.09
C LEU A 11 18.82 -19.12 4.47
N SER A 12 19.16 -19.07 5.76
CA SER A 12 20.55 -18.91 6.20
C SER A 12 21.44 -20.08 5.77
N GLN A 13 20.88 -21.28 5.62
CA GLN A 13 21.58 -22.47 5.15
C GLN A 13 21.44 -22.72 3.63
N HIS A 14 20.50 -22.04 2.97
CA HIS A 14 20.14 -22.31 1.57
C HIS A 14 21.24 -21.90 0.60
N CYS A 15 21.93 -20.80 0.90
CA CYS A 15 22.90 -20.17 0.03
C CYS A 15 24.19 -19.86 0.81
N SER A 16 25.35 -20.06 0.18
CA SER A 16 26.64 -19.67 0.77
C SER A 16 26.89 -18.16 0.71
N LEU A 17 26.03 -17.41 0.02
CA LEU A 17 26.14 -15.96 -0.09
C LEU A 17 25.61 -15.27 1.18
N PRO A 18 26.18 -14.12 1.56
CA PRO A 18 25.67 -13.31 2.66
C PRO A 18 24.17 -13.03 2.54
N LEU A 19 23.45 -13.20 3.66
CA LEU A 19 22.03 -12.89 3.80
C LEU A 19 21.88 -11.47 4.35
N TYR A 20 21.04 -10.68 3.71
CA TYR A 20 20.68 -9.34 4.15
C TYR A 20 19.18 -9.25 4.41
N ALA A 21 18.81 -8.42 5.38
CA ALA A 21 17.44 -8.04 5.67
C ALA A 21 17.23 -6.55 5.44
N ILE A 22 16.10 -6.17 4.86
CA ILE A 22 15.57 -4.81 4.99
C ILE A 22 14.39 -4.85 5.95
N ILE A 23 14.46 -4.02 6.98
CA ILE A 23 13.45 -3.94 8.04
C ILE A 23 12.82 -2.57 7.98
N ASP A 24 11.50 -2.52 7.94
CA ASP A 24 10.69 -1.30 8.02
C ASP A 24 10.29 -0.99 9.47
N PRO A 25 10.92 0.00 10.14
CA PRO A 25 10.62 0.31 11.54
C PRO A 25 9.19 0.78 11.75
N MET A 26 8.51 1.32 10.73
CA MET A 26 7.12 1.79 10.87
C MET A 26 6.16 0.63 11.17
N ARG A 27 6.52 -0.60 10.80
CA ARG A 27 5.73 -1.79 11.15
C ARG A 27 5.95 -2.20 12.61
N TYR A 28 7.02 -1.76 13.27
CA TYR A 28 7.42 -2.24 14.60
C TYR A 28 7.60 -1.09 15.61
N PRO A 29 6.54 -0.65 16.30
CA PRO A 29 6.60 0.47 17.24
C PRO A 29 7.61 0.29 18.38
N ALA A 30 7.87 -0.95 18.80
CA ALA A 30 8.84 -1.26 19.85
C ALA A 30 10.29 -1.40 19.33
N LEU A 31 10.50 -1.47 18.01
CA LEU A 31 11.82 -1.66 17.43
C LEU A 31 12.79 -0.51 17.75
N PRO A 32 12.40 0.78 17.70
CA PRO A 32 13.34 1.86 18.00
C PRO A 32 13.98 1.74 19.39
N ASP A 33 13.20 1.39 20.42
CA ASP A 33 13.70 1.24 21.79
C ASP A 33 14.58 -0.01 21.93
N PHE A 34 14.14 -1.15 21.39
CA PHE A 34 14.93 -2.38 21.38
C PHE A 34 16.26 -2.19 20.63
N TRP A 35 16.21 -1.58 19.45
CA TRP A 35 17.35 -1.40 18.58
C TRP A 35 18.38 -0.42 19.15
N ARG A 36 17.94 0.65 19.83
CA ARG A 36 18.84 1.60 20.49
C ARG A 36 19.71 0.91 21.55
N ALA A 37 19.19 -0.08 22.27
CA ALA A 37 19.97 -0.87 23.23
C ALA A 37 21.02 -1.77 22.54
N PHE A 38 20.76 -2.21 21.31
CA PHE A 38 21.62 -3.12 20.55
C PHE A 38 22.68 -2.41 19.68
N GLN A 39 22.42 -1.16 19.28
CA GLN A 39 23.24 -0.39 18.34
C GLN A 39 24.76 -0.39 18.60
N PRO A 40 25.26 -0.15 19.84
CA PRO A 40 26.70 0.00 20.06
C PRO A 40 27.51 -1.26 19.71
N ARG A 41 26.93 -2.45 19.87
CA ARG A 41 27.58 -3.74 19.58
C ARG A 41 27.34 -4.21 18.14
N ALA A 42 26.28 -3.69 17.51
CA ALA A 42 25.83 -4.09 16.18
C ALA A 42 26.17 -3.07 15.08
N ALA A 43 26.87 -1.97 15.36
CA ALA A 43 27.07 -0.86 14.41
C ALA A 43 27.69 -1.25 13.05
N HIS A 44 28.42 -2.37 12.98
CA HIS A 44 29.06 -2.86 11.76
C HIS A 44 28.14 -3.73 10.88
N ILE A 45 27.00 -4.19 11.41
CA ILE A 45 26.08 -5.10 10.70
C ILE A 45 24.84 -4.40 10.15
N TRP A 46 24.69 -3.08 10.29
CA TRP A 46 23.53 -2.39 9.72
C TRP A 46 23.83 -0.98 9.21
N GLN A 47 23.00 -0.51 8.29
CA GLN A 47 22.98 0.88 7.82
C GLN A 47 21.54 1.32 7.50
N PRO A 48 21.18 2.60 7.75
CA PRO A 48 19.87 3.12 7.40
C PRO A 48 19.78 3.50 5.92
N LEU A 49 18.61 3.29 5.32
CA LEU A 49 18.25 3.84 4.00
C LEU A 49 17.60 5.20 4.17
N ARG A 50 18.30 6.27 3.78
CA ARG A 50 17.88 7.65 4.04
C ARG A 50 17.21 8.27 2.82
N PHE A 51 16.06 8.89 2.99
CA PHE A 51 15.48 9.69 1.91
C PHE A 51 15.97 11.14 2.02
N GLU A 52 16.64 11.66 0.99
CA GLU A 52 17.10 13.05 0.97
C GLU A 52 15.89 13.99 0.93
N GLY A 53 15.91 15.03 1.76
CA GLY A 53 14.79 15.97 1.89
C GLY A 53 13.69 15.50 2.84
N ALA A 54 13.83 14.34 3.50
CA ALA A 54 12.99 13.97 4.62
C ALA A 54 13.48 14.63 5.92
N ASP A 55 12.54 15.12 6.74
CA ASP A 55 12.82 15.76 8.03
C ASP A 55 13.59 14.81 8.98
N ASP A 56 14.30 15.38 9.96
CA ASP A 56 15.08 14.62 10.94
C ASP A 56 14.22 13.59 11.71
N ASP A 57 12.96 13.91 11.96
CA ASP A 57 11.99 13.00 12.59
C ASP A 57 11.73 11.75 11.74
N TRP A 58 11.74 11.88 10.41
CA TRP A 58 11.60 10.75 9.50
C TRP A 58 12.81 9.81 9.59
N GLN A 59 14.00 10.35 9.83
CA GLN A 59 15.23 9.55 9.88
C GLN A 59 15.20 8.51 11.00
N CYS A 60 14.40 8.73 12.06
CA CYS A 60 14.16 7.75 13.12
C CYS A 60 13.39 6.51 12.63
N TRP A 61 12.64 6.64 11.54
CA TRP A 61 11.83 5.61 10.92
C TRP A 61 12.41 5.12 9.58
N ALA A 62 13.65 5.50 9.27
CA ALA A 62 14.34 5.06 8.07
C ALA A 62 14.50 3.52 8.07
N PRO A 63 14.21 2.84 6.95
CA PRO A 63 14.42 1.40 6.83
C PRO A 63 15.87 1.02 7.12
N LEU A 64 16.07 -0.15 7.71
CA LEU A 64 17.39 -0.64 8.11
C LEU A 64 17.80 -1.77 7.17
N VAL A 65 18.97 -1.67 6.55
CA VAL A 65 19.65 -2.81 5.92
C VAL A 65 20.50 -3.48 6.99
N VAL A 66 20.33 -4.77 7.21
CA VAL A 66 21.00 -5.55 8.24
C VAL A 66 21.66 -6.77 7.61
N LEU A 67 22.93 -7.01 7.90
CA LEU A 67 23.62 -8.26 7.60
C LEU A 67 23.18 -9.34 8.61
N VAL A 68 22.78 -10.49 8.11
CA VAL A 68 22.27 -11.62 8.90
C VAL A 68 23.31 -12.74 8.85
N GLU A 69 23.95 -12.97 9.99
CA GLU A 69 24.90 -14.06 10.19
C GLU A 69 24.34 -15.03 11.24
N GLU A 70 24.59 -16.33 11.05
CA GLU A 70 24.18 -17.38 11.98
C GLU A 70 24.77 -17.14 13.38
N GLY A 71 23.92 -17.18 14.41
CA GLY A 71 24.26 -16.87 15.80
C GLY A 71 24.57 -15.38 16.05
N GLY A 72 24.39 -14.53 15.03
CA GLY A 72 24.75 -13.12 15.07
C GLY A 72 23.64 -12.21 15.63
N PRO A 73 23.99 -10.93 15.89
CA PRO A 73 23.03 -9.93 16.35
C PRO A 73 21.91 -9.64 15.33
N GLY A 74 22.19 -9.79 14.03
CA GLY A 74 21.18 -9.62 12.96
C GLY A 74 20.11 -10.72 12.99
N GLU A 75 20.52 -11.98 13.12
CA GLU A 75 19.58 -13.11 13.25
C GLU A 75 18.76 -13.01 14.55
N THR A 76 19.41 -12.63 15.66
CA THR A 76 18.72 -12.38 16.94
C THR A 76 17.63 -11.31 16.81
N LEU A 77 17.90 -10.23 16.07
CA LEU A 77 16.90 -9.20 15.78
C LEU A 77 15.70 -9.77 15.01
N LEU A 78 15.94 -10.57 13.98
CA LEU A 78 14.87 -11.14 13.17
C LEU A 78 14.00 -12.12 13.96
N HIS A 79 14.60 -12.94 14.83
CA HIS A 79 13.85 -13.79 15.76
C HIS A 79 13.02 -12.96 16.74
N TRP A 80 13.61 -11.92 17.34
CA TRP A 80 12.86 -11.04 18.23
C TRP A 80 11.67 -10.38 17.53
N LEU A 81 11.82 -9.95 16.28
CA LEU A 81 10.72 -9.39 15.48
C LEU A 81 9.62 -10.42 15.21
N ALA A 82 10.00 -11.65 14.87
CA ALA A 82 9.07 -12.76 14.65
C ALA A 82 8.29 -13.13 15.93
N ASP A 83 8.99 -13.22 17.07
CA ASP A 83 8.39 -13.67 18.33
C ASP A 83 7.56 -12.58 19.02
N SER A 84 8.04 -11.33 19.01
CA SER A 84 7.39 -10.22 19.72
C SER A 84 6.20 -9.64 18.94
N GLN A 85 6.24 -9.68 17.61
CA GLN A 85 5.26 -9.03 16.74
C GLN A 85 4.97 -9.87 15.47
N PRO A 86 4.52 -11.13 15.60
CA PRO A 86 4.36 -12.06 14.48
C PRO A 86 3.42 -11.52 13.39
N ALA A 87 2.30 -10.91 13.78
CA ALA A 87 1.34 -10.30 12.85
C ALA A 87 1.91 -9.14 12.01
N ARG A 88 3.10 -8.65 12.35
CA ARG A 88 3.76 -7.52 11.68
C ARG A 88 5.02 -7.93 10.92
N HIS A 89 5.34 -9.23 10.89
CA HIS A 89 6.55 -9.75 10.26
C HIS A 89 6.68 -9.41 8.77
N HIS A 90 5.58 -8.96 8.13
CA HIS A 90 5.54 -8.40 6.78
C HIS A 90 6.44 -7.16 6.57
N GLY A 91 6.99 -6.59 7.64
CA GLY A 91 7.98 -5.51 7.58
C GLY A 91 9.42 -5.95 7.30
N VAL A 92 9.69 -7.24 7.09
CA VAL A 92 11.04 -7.76 6.78
C VAL A 92 11.08 -8.34 5.37
N MET A 93 12.06 -7.89 4.57
CA MET A 93 12.40 -8.47 3.28
C MET A 93 13.81 -9.05 3.34
N LEU A 94 14.04 -10.22 2.75
CA LEU A 94 15.33 -10.94 2.81
C LEU A 94 15.95 -11.07 1.41
N MET A 95 17.28 -11.09 1.32
CA MET A 95 17.99 -11.19 0.05
C MET A 95 19.40 -11.76 0.19
N HIS A 96 19.85 -12.52 -0.81
CA HIS A 96 21.25 -12.97 -0.91
C HIS A 96 22.02 -12.15 -1.94
N SER A 97 23.24 -11.76 -1.59
CA SER A 97 24.16 -11.06 -2.50
C SER A 97 25.61 -11.20 -2.06
N GLU A 98 26.53 -11.23 -3.04
CA GLU A 98 27.99 -11.13 -2.83
C GLU A 98 28.45 -9.73 -2.38
N ARG A 99 27.56 -8.74 -2.43
CA ARG A 99 27.88 -7.35 -2.09
C ARG A 99 28.18 -7.20 -0.60
N THR A 100 28.96 -6.19 -0.24
CA THR A 100 29.13 -5.76 1.15
C THR A 100 27.89 -5.00 1.64
N LEU A 101 27.76 -4.83 2.95
CA LEU A 101 26.67 -4.05 3.56
C LEU A 101 26.56 -2.62 2.98
N SER A 102 27.68 -1.92 2.77
CA SER A 102 27.68 -0.58 2.19
C SER A 102 27.21 -0.57 0.74
N GLN A 103 27.63 -1.56 -0.05
CA GLN A 103 27.19 -1.73 -1.44
C GLN A 103 25.71 -2.10 -1.52
N MET A 104 25.21 -2.93 -0.60
CA MET A 104 23.79 -3.27 -0.49
C MET A 104 22.94 -2.06 -0.11
N THR A 105 23.46 -1.24 0.81
CA THR A 105 22.80 0.00 1.22
C THR A 105 22.72 0.98 0.05
N ALA A 106 23.82 1.22 -0.67
CA ALA A 106 23.84 2.08 -1.85
C ALA A 106 22.89 1.57 -2.96
N PHE A 107 22.87 0.25 -3.19
CA PHE A 107 21.97 -0.39 -4.14
C PHE A 107 20.49 -0.14 -3.80
N TRP A 108 20.08 -0.32 -2.55
CA TRP A 108 18.70 -0.09 -2.14
C TRP A 108 18.35 1.38 -2.01
N GLN A 109 19.33 2.24 -1.73
CA GLN A 109 19.16 3.68 -1.67
C GLN A 109 18.62 4.28 -2.97
N GLN A 110 19.06 3.75 -4.12
CA GLN A 110 18.55 4.11 -5.44
C GLN A 110 17.09 3.64 -5.65
N ARG A 111 16.74 2.48 -5.09
CA ARG A 111 15.41 1.85 -5.22
C ARG A 111 14.35 2.44 -4.30
N LEU A 112 14.74 3.34 -3.40
CA LEU A 112 13.81 4.16 -2.64
C LEU A 112 13.22 5.30 -3.44
N ARG A 113 13.74 5.60 -4.63
CA ARG A 113 13.34 6.77 -5.41
C ARG A 113 12.59 6.34 -6.66
N CYS A 114 11.51 7.04 -6.95
CA CYS A 114 10.83 6.93 -8.23
C CYS A 114 10.53 8.30 -8.82
N ARG A 115 10.36 8.33 -10.15
CA ARG A 115 9.84 9.46 -10.90
C ARG A 115 8.40 9.20 -11.28
N TYR A 116 7.52 10.10 -10.91
CA TYR A 116 6.12 10.11 -11.30
C TYR A 116 5.94 10.51 -12.78
N PRO A 117 4.77 10.24 -13.39
CA PRO A 117 4.52 10.57 -14.80
C PRO A 117 4.62 12.07 -15.13
N ASP A 118 4.48 12.95 -14.14
CA ASP A 118 4.62 14.40 -14.24
C ASP A 118 6.08 14.88 -14.10
N GLY A 119 7.02 13.97 -13.83
CA GLY A 119 8.44 14.25 -13.61
C GLY A 119 8.83 14.45 -12.14
N THR A 120 7.86 14.47 -11.21
CA THR A 120 8.12 14.64 -9.78
C THR A 120 8.91 13.46 -9.22
N LEU A 121 9.97 13.73 -8.44
CA LEU A 121 10.69 12.70 -7.69
C LEU A 121 10.02 12.44 -6.35
N ALA A 122 9.80 11.18 -6.01
CA ALA A 122 9.13 10.77 -4.79
C ALA A 122 9.73 9.50 -4.18
N LEU A 123 9.45 9.30 -2.89
CA LEU A 123 9.77 8.05 -2.20
C LEU A 123 8.87 6.92 -2.72
N LEU A 124 9.49 5.84 -3.18
CA LEU A 124 8.84 4.56 -3.40
C LEU A 124 9.29 3.59 -2.31
N ARG A 125 8.34 3.10 -1.52
CA ARG A 125 8.60 2.10 -0.46
C ARG A 125 8.73 0.69 -1.05
N SER A 126 9.64 0.52 -2.01
CA SER A 126 9.90 -0.74 -2.73
C SER A 126 10.43 -1.86 -1.82
N TYR A 127 10.79 -1.55 -0.58
CA TYR A 127 11.15 -2.51 0.46
C TYR A 127 9.95 -3.06 1.25
N VAL A 128 8.74 -2.50 1.06
CA VAL A 128 7.52 -3.01 1.67
C VAL A 128 6.93 -4.08 0.76
N ALA A 129 6.70 -5.28 1.30
CA ALA A 129 6.26 -6.44 0.54
C ALA A 129 5.02 -6.17 -0.32
N ASP A 130 3.97 -5.57 0.27
CA ASP A 130 2.72 -5.27 -0.44
C ASP A 130 2.93 -4.32 -1.64
N VAL A 131 3.72 -3.27 -1.42
CA VAL A 131 4.04 -2.25 -2.45
C VAL A 131 4.88 -2.88 -3.56
N LEU A 132 5.90 -3.65 -3.19
CA LEU A 132 6.77 -4.32 -4.15
C LEU A 132 5.99 -5.33 -4.97
N GLN A 133 5.19 -6.22 -4.36
CA GLN A 133 4.40 -7.21 -5.09
C GLN A 133 3.41 -6.57 -6.06
N LEU A 134 2.73 -5.52 -5.62
CA LEU A 134 1.77 -4.80 -6.45
C LEU A 134 2.44 -4.18 -7.67
N TRP A 135 3.57 -3.48 -7.47
CA TRP A 135 4.34 -2.89 -8.54
C TRP A 135 5.00 -3.96 -9.45
N TRP A 136 5.57 -5.01 -8.88
CA TRP A 136 6.30 -6.08 -9.56
C TRP A 136 5.47 -6.79 -10.64
N ARG A 137 4.18 -7.00 -10.37
CA ARG A 137 3.23 -7.60 -11.32
C ARG A 137 3.07 -6.78 -12.60
N THR A 138 3.33 -5.47 -12.54
CA THR A 138 3.24 -4.57 -13.70
C THR A 138 4.50 -4.57 -14.55
N LEU A 139 5.61 -5.09 -14.02
CA LEU A 139 6.91 -5.05 -14.69
C LEU A 139 7.06 -6.20 -15.70
N ASN A 140 7.64 -5.88 -16.85
CA ASN A 140 8.12 -6.89 -17.79
C ASN A 140 9.44 -7.52 -17.31
N SER A 141 9.95 -8.52 -18.03
CA SER A 141 11.18 -9.23 -17.63
C SER A 141 12.42 -8.35 -17.58
N GLU A 142 12.56 -7.40 -18.51
CA GLU A 142 13.71 -6.49 -18.55
C GLU A 142 13.68 -5.50 -17.38
N GLU A 143 12.50 -4.96 -17.06
CA GLU A 143 12.30 -4.07 -15.92
C GLU A 143 12.56 -4.79 -14.59
N ARG A 144 12.13 -6.05 -14.47
CA ARG A 144 12.42 -6.91 -13.31
C ARG A 144 13.92 -7.16 -13.17
N ALA A 145 14.60 -7.56 -14.25
CA ALA A 145 16.03 -7.77 -14.26
C ALA A 145 16.81 -6.49 -13.91
N ALA A 146 16.38 -5.33 -14.42
CA ALA A 146 16.98 -4.04 -14.10
C ALA A 146 16.78 -3.64 -12.62
N PHE A 147 15.59 -3.90 -12.05
CA PHE A 147 15.33 -3.66 -10.64
C PHE A 147 16.17 -4.56 -9.73
N ILE A 148 16.19 -5.86 -9.98
CA ILE A 148 16.96 -6.83 -9.18
C ILE A 148 18.45 -6.60 -9.34
N GLY A 149 18.89 -6.24 -10.55
CA GLY A 149 20.28 -6.01 -10.89
C GLY A 149 21.18 -7.19 -10.47
N PRO A 150 22.12 -6.99 -9.52
CA PRO A 150 23.11 -7.98 -9.11
C PRO A 150 22.66 -8.84 -7.92
N LEU A 151 21.41 -8.73 -7.45
CA LEU A 151 20.91 -9.60 -6.39
C LEU A 151 20.76 -11.02 -6.92
N THR A 152 21.15 -12.00 -6.11
CA THR A 152 21.02 -13.42 -6.47
C THR A 152 19.59 -13.90 -6.21
N GLU A 153 19.09 -13.59 -5.02
CA GLU A 153 17.76 -13.98 -4.60
C GLU A 153 17.10 -12.88 -3.78
N LEU A 154 15.78 -12.75 -3.92
CA LEU A 154 14.96 -11.81 -3.18
C LEU A 154 13.73 -12.53 -2.63
N TYR A 155 13.47 -12.34 -1.35
CA TYR A 155 12.48 -13.07 -0.59
C TYR A 155 11.52 -12.11 0.12
N LEU A 156 10.23 -12.39 -0.01
CA LEU A 156 9.17 -11.65 0.64
C LEU A 156 8.48 -12.49 1.71
N PRO A 157 8.07 -11.86 2.82
CA PRO A 157 7.35 -12.55 3.89
C PRO A 157 5.99 -13.01 3.38
N LEU A 158 5.61 -14.24 3.71
CA LEU A 158 4.30 -14.81 3.42
C LEU A 158 3.30 -14.34 4.47
N ALA A 159 2.11 -13.93 4.01
CA ALA A 159 0.94 -13.78 4.87
C ALA A 159 0.40 -15.17 5.19
N ASP A 160 0.76 -15.69 6.36
CA ASP A 160 0.09 -16.84 6.95
C ASP A 160 -1.00 -16.35 7.91
N ASP A 161 -2.23 -16.80 7.68
CA ASP A 161 -3.40 -16.45 8.51
C ASP A 161 -3.35 -17.15 9.90
N GLU A 162 -2.41 -18.08 10.10
CA GLU A 162 -2.26 -18.83 11.34
C GLU A 162 -1.35 -18.08 12.34
N PRO A 163 -1.87 -17.68 13.52
CA PRO A 163 -1.13 -16.85 14.50
C PRO A 163 0.15 -17.49 15.05
N ASN A 164 0.27 -18.82 14.96
CA ASN A 164 1.36 -19.62 15.50
C ASN A 164 2.23 -20.26 14.41
N ALA A 165 1.95 -19.98 13.14
CA ALA A 165 2.81 -20.47 12.07
C ALA A 165 4.19 -19.79 12.18
N PRO A 166 5.28 -20.53 11.94
CA PRO A 166 6.59 -19.91 11.86
C PRO A 166 6.58 -18.87 10.73
N CYS A 167 7.36 -17.80 10.89
CA CYS A 167 7.52 -16.82 9.83
C CYS A 167 8.18 -17.47 8.60
N ARG A 168 7.51 -17.37 7.45
CA ARG A 168 7.97 -17.96 6.19
C ARG A 168 8.12 -16.90 5.11
N TYR A 169 8.96 -17.22 4.14
CA TYR A 169 9.33 -16.35 3.04
C TYR A 169 9.16 -17.06 1.71
N GLN A 170 8.62 -16.36 0.72
CA GLN A 170 8.58 -16.82 -0.66
C GLN A 170 9.63 -16.11 -1.50
N ALA A 171 10.25 -16.84 -2.43
CA ALA A 171 11.13 -16.23 -3.40
C ALA A 171 10.30 -15.35 -4.37
N LEU A 172 10.65 -14.07 -4.47
CA LEU A 172 10.18 -13.18 -5.53
C LEU A 172 11.05 -13.31 -6.78
N TRP A 173 12.35 -13.59 -6.60
CA TRP A 173 13.34 -13.73 -7.68
C TRP A 173 14.44 -14.73 -7.33
N ARG A 174 14.92 -15.49 -8.35
CA ARG A 174 16.11 -16.36 -8.29
C ARG A 174 16.88 -16.35 -9.61
N THR A 175 18.21 -16.25 -9.54
CA THR A 175 19.10 -16.20 -10.72
C THR A 175 19.12 -17.48 -11.57
N ASP A 176 18.61 -18.63 -11.09
CA ASP A 176 18.48 -19.85 -11.90
C ASP A 176 17.54 -19.69 -13.12
N GLU A 177 16.74 -18.62 -13.15
CA GLU A 177 16.04 -18.17 -14.36
C GLU A 177 17.05 -17.49 -15.29
N ALA A 178 17.69 -18.31 -16.15
CA ALA A 178 18.69 -17.89 -17.12
C ALA A 178 18.28 -16.64 -17.93
N GLN A 179 18.72 -15.47 -17.46
CA GLN A 179 18.70 -14.24 -18.24
C GLN A 179 20.09 -13.62 -18.22
N PRO A 180 20.62 -13.22 -19.39
CA PRO A 180 21.87 -12.48 -19.44
C PRO A 180 21.69 -11.16 -18.68
N MET A 181 22.54 -10.93 -17.67
CA MET A 181 22.62 -9.63 -17.00
C MET A 181 22.79 -8.54 -18.06
N PRO A 182 21.90 -7.53 -18.11
CA PRO A 182 22.17 -6.37 -18.94
C PRO A 182 23.49 -5.73 -18.48
N PRO A 183 24.32 -5.25 -19.42
CA PRO A 183 25.61 -4.67 -19.09
C PRO A 183 25.40 -3.39 -18.27
N SER A 184 26.15 -3.32 -17.17
CA SER A 184 26.34 -2.18 -16.26
C SER A 184 25.18 -1.81 -15.32
N ALA A 185 25.36 -2.15 -14.05
CA ALA A 185 24.82 -1.37 -12.94
C ALA A 185 25.38 0.06 -13.07
N HIS A 186 24.65 0.94 -13.75
CA HIS A 186 24.90 2.37 -13.64
C HIS A 186 24.55 2.78 -12.20
N ASP A 187 25.41 3.59 -11.58
CA ASP A 187 25.19 4.17 -10.26
C ASP A 187 23.95 5.10 -10.19
N ASP A 188 23.21 5.24 -11.31
CA ASP A 188 22.08 6.13 -11.50
C ASP A 188 20.76 5.40 -11.84
N TYR A 189 20.55 4.18 -11.33
CA TYR A 189 19.25 3.50 -11.50
C TYR A 189 18.12 4.32 -10.87
N LEU A 190 17.07 4.60 -11.65
CA LEU A 190 15.89 5.32 -11.19
C LEU A 190 14.61 4.67 -11.71
N ILE A 191 13.72 4.33 -10.79
CA ILE A 191 12.41 3.77 -11.11
C ILE A 191 11.56 4.87 -11.75
N THR A 192 11.05 4.66 -12.96
CA THR A 192 10.14 5.60 -13.61
C THR A 192 8.76 4.96 -13.71
N LEU A 193 7.77 5.56 -13.05
CA LEU A 193 6.41 5.04 -13.07
C LEU A 193 5.66 5.55 -14.29
N ASN A 194 5.04 4.63 -15.03
CA ASN A 194 4.02 5.02 -15.99
C ASN A 194 2.72 5.43 -15.27
N ARG A 195 1.76 6.01 -16.00
CA ARG A 195 0.49 6.45 -15.41
C ARG A 195 -0.25 5.34 -14.68
N TYR A 196 -0.32 4.15 -15.27
CA TYR A 196 -0.99 3.01 -14.68
C TYR A 196 -0.36 2.59 -13.35
N GLN A 197 0.96 2.47 -13.29
CA GLN A 197 1.71 2.14 -12.06
C GLN A 197 1.56 3.21 -10.99
N PHE A 198 1.60 4.48 -11.38
CA PHE A 198 1.38 5.60 -10.46
C PHE A 198 -0.01 5.52 -9.83
N TYR A 199 -1.06 5.32 -10.64
CA TYR A 199 -2.42 5.16 -10.12
C TYR A 199 -2.53 3.94 -9.21
N LEU A 200 -1.99 2.80 -9.62
CA LEU A 200 -1.99 1.56 -8.85
C LEU A 200 -1.38 1.74 -7.44
N LEU A 201 -0.27 2.47 -7.34
CA LEU A 201 0.47 2.67 -6.09
C LEU A 201 -0.04 3.82 -5.23
N SER A 202 -0.74 4.79 -5.84
CA SER A 202 -1.25 5.98 -5.15
C SER A 202 -2.74 5.92 -4.85
N ASN A 203 -3.47 4.90 -5.32
CA ASN A 203 -4.93 4.93 -5.31
C ASN A 203 -5.50 5.04 -3.90
N ASP A 204 -5.06 4.22 -2.96
CA ASP A 204 -5.60 4.23 -1.59
C ASP A 204 -5.32 5.58 -0.91
N ASN A 205 -4.11 6.11 -1.06
CA ASN A 205 -3.75 7.43 -0.55
C ASN A 205 -4.55 8.55 -1.22
N ARG A 206 -4.86 8.42 -2.51
CA ARG A 206 -5.71 9.34 -3.25
C ARG A 206 -7.15 9.28 -2.73
N LEU A 207 -7.70 8.07 -2.54
CA LEU A 207 -9.04 7.86 -2.03
C LEU A 207 -9.18 8.35 -0.58
N HIS A 208 -8.16 8.17 0.27
CA HIS A 208 -8.13 8.74 1.61
C HIS A 208 -8.07 10.27 1.61
N ARG A 209 -7.29 10.88 0.70
CA ARG A 209 -7.31 12.35 0.53
C ARG A 209 -8.69 12.84 0.08
N LEU A 210 -9.31 12.17 -0.89
CA LEU A 210 -10.67 12.51 -1.33
C LEU A 210 -11.70 12.35 -0.22
N ALA A 211 -11.57 11.31 0.63
CA ALA A 211 -12.42 11.14 1.80
C ALA A 211 -12.26 12.30 2.80
N ASN A 212 -11.03 12.77 3.04
CA ASN A 212 -10.77 13.91 3.91
C ASN A 212 -11.30 15.22 3.33
N GLU A 213 -11.13 15.44 2.02
CA GLU A 213 -11.70 16.59 1.31
C GLU A 213 -13.24 16.57 1.37
N LEU A 214 -13.84 15.40 1.17
CA LEU A 214 -15.26 15.19 1.32
C LEU A 214 -15.71 15.53 2.74
N PHE A 215 -15.02 15.01 3.77
CA PHE A 215 -15.28 15.31 5.18
C PHE A 215 -15.30 16.81 5.45
N LEU A 216 -14.27 17.54 5.00
CA LEU A 216 -14.21 19.00 5.16
C LEU A 216 -15.37 19.70 4.45
N HIS A 217 -15.71 19.27 3.24
CA HIS A 217 -16.81 19.84 2.48
C HIS A 217 -18.18 19.59 3.15
N VAL A 218 -18.47 18.35 3.53
CA VAL A 218 -19.78 18.00 4.09
C VAL A 218 -19.95 18.56 5.51
N SER A 219 -18.87 18.65 6.29
CA SER A 219 -18.92 19.28 7.61
C SER A 219 -19.30 20.77 7.55
N ALA A 220 -19.05 21.44 6.42
CA ALA A 220 -19.52 22.80 6.19
C ALA A 220 -21.01 22.89 5.78
N LEU A 221 -21.59 21.79 5.27
CA LEU A 221 -22.97 21.71 4.80
C LEU A 221 -23.96 21.30 5.90
N TYR A 222 -23.50 20.54 6.88
CA TYR A 222 -24.34 19.99 7.94
C TYR A 222 -24.01 20.63 9.30
N TRP A 223 -25.05 20.85 10.11
CA TRP A 223 -24.92 21.43 11.44
C TRP A 223 -24.47 20.42 12.51
N ALA A 224 -24.59 19.13 12.22
CA ALA A 224 -24.20 18.05 13.12
C ALA A 224 -22.71 17.73 12.98
N GLU A 225 -22.07 17.41 14.11
CA GLU A 225 -20.69 16.92 14.12
C GLU A 225 -20.63 15.56 13.41
N LEU A 226 -19.77 15.47 12.39
CA LEU A 226 -19.52 14.25 11.65
C LEU A 226 -18.21 13.63 12.11
N ASP A 227 -18.16 12.30 12.17
CA ASP A 227 -16.92 11.57 12.42
C ASP A 227 -16.19 11.32 11.09
N VAL A 228 -14.91 11.72 11.03
CA VAL A 228 -14.05 11.56 9.85
C VAL A 228 -13.88 10.09 9.45
N GLU A 229 -13.80 9.15 10.40
CA GLU A 229 -13.64 7.73 10.08
C GLU A 229 -14.95 7.15 9.53
N VAL A 230 -16.11 7.67 9.96
CA VAL A 230 -17.41 7.31 9.38
C VAL A 230 -17.53 7.81 7.94
N VAL A 231 -17.12 9.05 7.67
CA VAL A 231 -17.14 9.61 6.30
C VAL A 231 -16.22 8.80 5.39
N LYS A 232 -15.01 8.52 5.84
CA LYS A 232 -13.98 7.78 5.10
C LYS A 232 -14.40 6.35 4.83
N SER A 233 -14.83 5.61 5.86
CA SER A 233 -15.34 4.24 5.72
C SER A 233 -16.41 4.15 4.64
N ARG A 234 -17.41 5.05 4.70
CA ARG A 234 -18.56 5.02 3.80
C ARG A 234 -18.32 5.56 2.42
N PHE A 235 -17.38 6.50 2.28
CA PHE A 235 -16.96 6.94 0.97
C PHE A 235 -16.31 5.77 0.21
N LEU A 236 -15.43 5.02 0.89
CA LEU A 236 -14.75 3.86 0.30
C LEU A 236 -15.71 2.71 0.00
N SER A 237 -16.56 2.32 0.95
CA SER A 237 -17.58 1.28 0.70
C SER A 237 -18.63 1.73 -0.33
N GLY A 238 -18.95 3.02 -0.39
CA GLY A 238 -19.80 3.60 -1.42
C GLY A 238 -19.19 3.47 -2.83
N ILE A 239 -17.87 3.60 -2.98
CA ILE A 239 -17.19 3.35 -4.26
C ILE A 239 -17.32 1.88 -4.65
N ALA A 240 -17.08 0.95 -3.71
CA ALA A 240 -17.24 -0.47 -3.96
C ALA A 240 -18.69 -0.82 -4.35
N LEU A 241 -19.67 -0.22 -3.68
CA LEU A 241 -21.09 -0.37 -4.01
C LEU A 241 -21.41 0.17 -5.41
N ALA A 242 -20.87 1.32 -5.79
CA ALA A 242 -21.05 1.89 -7.13
C ALA A 242 -20.46 0.98 -8.22
N GLN A 243 -19.25 0.46 -7.99
CA GLN A 243 -18.58 -0.47 -8.91
C GLN A 243 -19.41 -1.75 -9.11
N ALA A 244 -19.97 -2.29 -8.03
CA ALA A 244 -20.83 -3.47 -8.09
C ALA A 244 -22.16 -3.20 -8.83
N ARG A 245 -22.77 -2.03 -8.59
CA ARG A 245 -24.08 -1.67 -9.15
C ARG A 245 -24.01 -1.16 -10.58
N TYR A 246 -22.90 -0.55 -10.97
CA TYR A 246 -22.71 0.09 -12.28
C TYR A 246 -21.42 -0.41 -12.97
N PRO A 247 -21.37 -1.65 -13.47
CA PRO A 247 -20.14 -2.25 -14.01
C PRO A 247 -19.53 -1.54 -15.23
N ARG A 248 -20.29 -0.64 -15.87
CA ARG A 248 -19.84 0.18 -17.02
C ARG A 248 -19.38 1.58 -16.63
N ALA A 249 -19.53 1.97 -15.37
CA ALA A 249 -19.10 3.29 -14.89
C ALA A 249 -17.57 3.32 -14.76
N SER A 250 -16.99 4.47 -15.07
CA SER A 250 -15.58 4.73 -14.79
C SER A 250 -15.34 4.88 -13.28
N GLU A 251 -14.08 4.77 -12.86
CA GLU A 251 -13.67 4.94 -11.45
C GLU A 251 -14.09 6.33 -10.92
N ALA A 252 -13.85 7.38 -11.71
CA ALA A 252 -14.24 8.75 -11.38
C ALA A 252 -15.76 8.91 -11.22
N GLU A 253 -16.57 8.18 -12.00
CA GLU A 253 -18.02 8.19 -11.83
C GLU A 253 -18.47 7.45 -10.57
N CYS A 254 -17.79 6.36 -10.19
CA CYS A 254 -18.05 5.65 -8.94
C CYS A 254 -17.69 6.50 -7.71
N GLU A 255 -16.55 7.21 -7.75
CA GLU A 255 -16.16 8.19 -6.73
C GLU A 255 -17.15 9.34 -6.64
N ALA A 256 -17.52 9.93 -7.78
CA ALA A 256 -18.51 10.98 -7.83
C ALA A 256 -19.84 10.50 -7.23
N TRP A 257 -20.31 9.31 -7.60
CA TRP A 257 -21.53 8.74 -7.05
C TRP A 257 -21.46 8.60 -5.53
N SER A 258 -20.36 8.05 -5.01
CA SER A 258 -20.15 7.88 -3.57
C SER A 258 -20.15 9.23 -2.83
N ALA A 259 -19.45 10.24 -3.35
CA ALA A 259 -19.45 11.59 -2.80
C ALA A 259 -20.85 12.22 -2.82
N HIS A 260 -21.62 12.05 -3.90
CA HIS A 260 -22.95 12.63 -4.03
C HIS A 260 -24.00 11.98 -3.12
N ARG A 261 -23.75 10.79 -2.54
CA ARG A 261 -24.58 10.27 -1.43
C ARG A 261 -24.55 11.20 -0.20
N TRP A 262 -23.47 11.95 -0.01
CA TRP A 262 -23.36 12.92 1.07
C TRP A 262 -23.96 14.29 0.73
N VAL A 263 -23.95 14.68 -0.55
CA VAL A 263 -24.35 16.03 -0.98
C VAL A 263 -25.81 16.09 -1.44
N ILE A 264 -26.26 15.07 -2.19
CA ILE A 264 -27.62 15.01 -2.74
C ILE A 264 -28.56 14.33 -1.75
N GLY A 265 -28.19 13.14 -1.30
CA GLY A 265 -28.96 12.33 -0.33
C GLY A 265 -28.42 10.92 -0.28
N SER A 266 -28.39 10.27 0.89
CA SER A 266 -27.70 8.97 1.06
C SER A 266 -28.26 7.85 0.17
N GLU A 267 -29.51 8.00 -0.28
CA GLU A 267 -30.29 7.05 -1.06
C GLU A 267 -30.85 7.66 -2.35
N PHE A 268 -30.29 8.79 -2.81
CA PHE A 268 -30.77 9.51 -4.01
C PHE A 268 -30.90 8.63 -5.26
N TYR A 269 -30.07 7.59 -5.34
CA TYR A 269 -30.02 6.67 -6.47
C TYR A 269 -31.23 5.72 -6.54
N HIS A 270 -32.09 5.70 -5.51
CA HIS A 270 -33.39 5.02 -5.53
C HIS A 270 -34.51 5.89 -6.12
N HIS A 271 -34.24 7.16 -6.40
CA HIS A 271 -35.23 8.06 -6.97
C HIS A 271 -35.62 7.63 -8.41
N PRO A 272 -36.91 7.55 -8.76
CA PRO A 272 -37.36 7.07 -10.09
C PRO A 272 -36.74 7.82 -11.26
N VAL A 273 -36.65 9.15 -11.16
CA VAL A 273 -35.97 9.99 -12.17
C VAL A 273 -34.49 9.62 -12.34
N PHE A 274 -33.76 9.34 -11.25
CA PHE A 274 -32.35 8.95 -11.36
C PHE A 274 -32.21 7.60 -12.07
N ILE A 275 -33.08 6.64 -11.73
CA ILE A 275 -33.14 5.33 -12.39
C ILE A 275 -33.40 5.50 -13.89
N HIS A 276 -34.35 6.34 -14.28
CA HIS A 276 -34.64 6.59 -15.70
C HIS A 276 -33.49 7.29 -16.45
N LEU A 277 -32.75 8.18 -15.79
CA LEU A 277 -31.58 8.84 -16.40
C LEU A 277 -30.48 7.82 -16.75
N LEU A 278 -30.28 6.81 -15.91
CA LEU A 278 -29.29 5.75 -16.14
C LEU A 278 -29.58 4.87 -17.36
N GLU A 279 -30.82 4.85 -17.86
CA GLU A 279 -31.18 4.13 -19.08
C GLU A 279 -30.60 4.80 -20.34
N ARG A 280 -30.27 6.10 -20.25
CA ARG A 280 -29.93 6.94 -21.42
C ARG A 280 -28.57 7.63 -21.32
N TYR A 281 -28.06 7.81 -20.10
CA TYR A 281 -26.86 8.58 -19.84
C TYR A 281 -25.85 7.78 -19.03
N SER A 282 -24.58 8.21 -19.05
CA SER A 282 -23.58 7.66 -18.14
C SER A 282 -23.93 7.98 -16.68
N LEU A 283 -23.24 7.32 -15.74
CA LEU A 283 -23.48 7.55 -14.32
C LEU A 283 -23.19 9.01 -13.95
N GLY A 284 -22.10 9.58 -14.47
CA GLY A 284 -21.73 10.97 -14.26
C GLY A 284 -22.76 11.96 -14.81
N ASP A 285 -23.23 11.75 -16.04
CA ASP A 285 -24.26 12.61 -16.65
C ASP A 285 -25.61 12.49 -15.94
N SER A 286 -25.96 11.28 -15.51
CA SER A 286 -27.18 11.05 -14.71
C SER A 286 -27.12 11.85 -13.40
N ILE A 287 -26.00 11.85 -12.68
CA ILE A 287 -25.82 12.65 -11.46
C ILE A 287 -25.94 14.15 -11.77
N ARG A 288 -25.28 14.60 -12.85
CA ARG A 288 -25.28 16.02 -13.26
C ARG A 288 -26.69 16.52 -13.62
N ILE A 289 -27.43 15.77 -14.43
CA ILE A 289 -28.81 16.09 -14.84
C ILE A 289 -29.77 15.93 -13.66
N PHE A 290 -29.51 14.99 -12.76
CA PHE A 290 -30.35 14.77 -11.60
C PHE A 290 -30.30 15.95 -10.63
N LYS A 291 -29.10 16.43 -10.30
CA LYS A 291 -28.89 17.52 -9.31
C LYS A 291 -29.17 18.93 -9.81
N SER A 292 -29.42 19.12 -11.10
CA SER A 292 -29.65 20.45 -11.69
C SER A 292 -31.05 21.03 -11.40
N ASP A 293 -31.93 20.24 -10.77
CA ASP A 293 -33.32 20.61 -10.52
C ASP A 293 -33.58 20.70 -9.01
N SER A 294 -33.86 21.91 -8.55
CA SER A 294 -34.06 22.21 -7.13
C SER A 294 -35.26 21.48 -6.52
N ALA A 295 -36.33 21.24 -7.30
CA ALA A 295 -37.51 20.55 -6.79
C ALA A 295 -37.19 19.08 -6.46
N ARG A 296 -36.38 18.43 -7.31
CA ARG A 296 -35.86 17.09 -7.05
C ARG A 296 -34.94 17.04 -5.85
N MET A 297 -34.11 18.06 -5.64
CA MET A 297 -33.22 18.10 -4.47
C MET A 297 -34.01 18.20 -3.16
N GLU A 298 -35.14 18.90 -3.15
CA GLU A 298 -36.01 18.96 -1.98
C GLU A 298 -36.68 17.61 -1.71
N GLU A 299 -37.22 16.96 -2.75
CA GLU A 299 -37.82 15.62 -2.65
C GLU A 299 -36.83 14.58 -2.10
N VAL A 300 -35.58 14.63 -2.57
CA VAL A 300 -34.51 13.75 -2.09
C VAL A 300 -34.20 13.97 -0.62
N ARG A 301 -34.11 15.22 -0.16
CA ARG A 301 -33.84 15.51 1.26
C ARG A 301 -34.94 14.95 2.17
N LEU A 302 -36.18 14.93 1.69
CA LEU A 302 -37.33 14.43 2.44
C LEU A 302 -37.45 12.90 2.44
N HIS A 303 -37.18 12.25 1.30
CA HIS A 303 -37.55 10.84 1.10
C HIS A 303 -36.39 9.89 0.82
N TYR A 304 -35.23 10.42 0.44
CA TYR A 304 -34.08 9.63 -0.04
C TYR A 304 -32.78 10.03 0.68
N HIS A 305 -32.91 10.48 1.92
CA HIS A 305 -31.80 10.85 2.78
C HIS A 305 -32.02 10.29 4.20
N ARG A 306 -30.99 9.66 4.76
CA ARG A 306 -31.01 9.07 6.09
C ARG A 306 -30.00 9.79 7.00
N PRO A 307 -30.42 10.69 7.90
CA PRO A 307 -29.52 11.36 8.82
C PRO A 307 -28.75 10.40 9.75
N GLY A 308 -29.41 9.31 10.17
CA GLY A 308 -28.78 8.25 10.98
C GLY A 308 -27.77 7.42 10.19
N TRP A 309 -27.85 7.41 8.85
CA TRP A 309 -26.73 6.95 8.04
C TRP A 309 -25.60 7.91 8.34
N MET A 310 -25.60 9.17 7.91
CA MET A 310 -24.46 10.10 8.09
C MET A 310 -23.72 10.04 9.44
N ARG A 311 -24.42 9.89 10.57
CA ARG A 311 -23.85 9.79 11.94
C ARG A 311 -23.22 8.44 12.33
N GLY A 312 -23.26 7.43 11.48
CA GLY A 312 -22.72 6.10 11.81
C GLY A 312 -23.73 5.16 12.50
N GLU A 313 -24.96 5.62 12.73
CA GLU A 313 -25.99 4.90 13.50
C GLU A 313 -26.70 3.82 12.67
N LEU A 314 -26.75 4.01 11.35
CA LEU A 314 -27.37 3.08 10.40
C LEU A 314 -26.30 2.43 9.50
N PRO A 315 -26.45 1.15 9.15
CA PRO A 315 -25.52 0.43 8.28
C PRO A 315 -25.46 1.07 6.89
N ASP A 316 -24.35 0.88 6.17
CA ASP A 316 -24.12 1.52 4.87
C ASP A 316 -25.06 1.02 3.76
N THR A 317 -25.74 -0.10 3.99
CA THR A 317 -26.83 -0.60 3.16
C THR A 317 -27.86 -1.35 4.01
N THR A 318 -29.03 -1.60 3.45
CA THR A 318 -29.90 -2.73 3.78
C THR A 318 -29.09 -4.01 4.03
N GLU A 319 -28.65 -4.24 5.26
CA GLU A 319 -28.79 -5.56 5.86
C GLU A 319 -30.31 -5.82 5.93
N VAL A 320 -30.77 -6.98 5.45
CA VAL A 320 -32.20 -7.39 5.25
C VAL A 320 -32.78 -6.84 3.92
N MET A 321 -33.06 -7.61 2.86
CA MET A 321 -33.14 -9.05 2.64
C MET A 321 -33.17 -9.37 1.09
N PRO A 322 -33.27 -10.65 0.63
CA PRO A 322 -32.80 -11.16 -0.67
C PRO A 322 -33.54 -10.68 -1.94
#